data_AF-A0A7Y0SEN1-F1
#
_entry.id   AF-A0A7Y0SEN1-F1
#
_cell.length_a   1.000
_cell.length_b   1.000
_cell.length_c   1.000
_cell.angle_alpha   90.00
_cell.angle_beta   90.00
_cell.angle_gamma   90.00
#
_symmetry.space_group_name_H-M   'P 1'
#
loop_
_entity.id
_entity.type
_entity.pdbx_description
1 polymer ?
#
loop_
_entity_poly.entity_id
_entity_poly.type
_entity_poly.pdbx_seq_one_letter_code
_entity_poly.pdbx_strand_id
1 'polypeptide(L)'
;KKYIYDGIQKHDQQVGHYINTYVGYSQVHRQNSSSGGIATYFLEKLLEQGIVDHVVCVSRSGTEGEHYEYGVFNSVDKVRSSSKTRYYP
;
A
#
# COMPACT_ATOMS: atom_id res chain seq x y z
N LYS A 1 -3.15 -20.66 -16.77
CA LYS A 1 -2.37 -19.43 -16.49
C LYS A 1 -3.35 -18.27 -16.50
N LYS A 2 -3.36 -17.43 -15.46
CA LYS A 2 -4.17 -16.22 -15.40
C LYS A 2 -3.31 -15.06 -15.87
N TYR A 3 -3.72 -14.36 -16.92
CA TYR A 3 -3.00 -13.20 -17.45
C TYR A 3 -3.42 -11.93 -16.72
N ILE A 4 -2.57 -10.90 -16.78
CA ILE A 4 -2.80 -9.60 -16.10
C ILE A 4 -4.11 -8.94 -16.58
N TYR A 5 -4.54 -9.22 -17.81
CA TYR A 5 -5.76 -8.66 -18.40
C TYR A 5 -7.01 -9.56 -18.24
N ASP A 6 -6.89 -10.75 -17.65
CA ASP A 6 -8.02 -11.66 -17.51
C ASP A 6 -9.07 -11.08 -16.56
N GLY A 7 -10.27 -10.83 -17.07
CA GLY A 7 -11.40 -10.28 -16.31
C GLY A 7 -11.50 -8.75 -16.29
N ILE A 8 -10.62 -8.04 -17.00
CA ILE A 8 -10.73 -6.59 -17.19
C ILE A 8 -11.87 -6.29 -18.19
N GLN A 9 -12.76 -5.39 -17.81
CA GLN A 9 -13.93 -5.03 -18.62
C GLN A 9 -13.94 -3.58 -19.08
N LYS A 10 -13.15 -2.71 -18.44
CA LYS A 10 -13.18 -1.26 -18.67
C LYS A 10 -11.79 -0.74 -19.01
N HIS A 11 -11.76 0.24 -19.90
CA HIS A 11 -10.58 0.98 -20.28
C HIS A 11 -10.93 2.45 -20.40
N ASP A 12 -10.13 3.30 -19.79
CA ASP A 12 -10.19 4.76 -19.91
C ASP A 12 -8.81 5.28 -20.31
N GLN A 13 -8.77 6.32 -21.13
CA GLN A 13 -7.51 6.85 -21.68
C GLN A 13 -6.56 7.41 -20.62
N GLN A 14 -7.07 7.92 -19.49
CA GLN A 14 -6.28 8.57 -18.45
C GLN A 14 -5.90 7.61 -17.31
N VAL A 15 -6.77 6.65 -16.99
CA VAL A 15 -6.56 5.73 -15.84
C VAL A 15 -6.22 4.29 -16.25
N GLY A 16 -6.26 3.97 -17.55
CA GLY A 16 -5.90 2.65 -18.07
C GLY A 16 -6.99 1.59 -17.90
N HIS A 17 -6.56 0.33 -17.78
CA HIS A 17 -7.44 -0.83 -17.67
C HIS A 17 -7.83 -1.13 -16.22
N TYR A 18 -9.13 -1.31 -15.94
CA TYR A 18 -9.63 -1.61 -14.60
C TYR A 18 -10.92 -2.45 -14.63
N ILE A 19 -11.26 -3.04 -13.48
CA ILE A 19 -12.52 -3.79 -13.30
C ILE A 19 -13.61 -2.84 -12.77
N ASN A 20 -13.35 -2.22 -11.61
CA ASN A 20 -14.25 -1.28 -10.94
C ASN A 20 -13.43 -0.25 -10.14
N THR A 21 -14.07 0.86 -9.78
CA THR A 21 -13.53 1.90 -8.90
C THR A 21 -14.44 2.06 -7.69
N TYR A 22 -13.82 2.30 -6.53
CA TYR A 22 -14.51 2.42 -5.25
C TYR A 22 -13.91 3.56 -4.43
N VAL A 23 -14.72 4.14 -3.55
CA VAL A 23 -14.28 5.16 -2.59
C VAL A 23 -14.52 4.63 -1.17
N GLY A 24 -13.50 4.71 -0.33
CA GLY A 24 -13.59 4.23 1.05
C GLY A 24 -12.35 4.58 1.86
N TYR A 25 -12.42 4.28 3.16
CA TYR A 25 -11.31 4.44 4.09
C TYR A 25 -11.31 3.31 5.12
N SER A 26 -10.16 3.03 5.72
CA SER A 26 -10.06 2.14 6.88
C SER A 26 -10.40 2.90 8.15
N GLN A 27 -11.38 2.42 8.90
CA GLN A 27 -11.74 3.00 10.20
C GLN A 27 -10.56 3.00 11.18
N VAL A 28 -9.69 1.99 11.11
CA VAL A 28 -8.54 1.83 12.01
C VAL A 28 -7.37 2.71 11.60
N HIS A 29 -7.10 2.87 10.30
CA HIS A 29 -5.88 3.56 9.83
C HIS A 29 -6.09 5.00 9.38
N ARG A 30 -7.33 5.46 9.20
CA ARG A 30 -7.63 6.78 8.59
C ARG A 30 -6.92 7.93 9.29
N GLN A 31 -6.92 7.94 10.63
CA GLN A 31 -6.34 9.03 11.41
C GLN A 31 -4.81 9.14 11.26
N ASN A 32 -4.15 8.01 11.01
CA ASN A 32 -2.68 7.94 10.95
C ASN A 32 -2.15 7.79 9.52
N SER A 33 -2.99 7.99 8.49
CA SER A 33 -2.62 7.84 7.08
C SER A 33 -2.76 9.15 6.31
N SER A 34 -2.00 9.32 5.21
CA SER A 34 -2.10 10.51 4.35
C SER A 34 -3.44 10.67 3.63
N SER A 35 -4.22 9.59 3.53
CA SER A 35 -5.54 9.56 2.90
C SER A 35 -6.41 8.52 3.62
N GLY A 36 -7.18 7.69 2.90
CA GLY A 36 -8.08 6.69 3.47
C GLY A 36 -7.42 5.56 4.29
N GLY A 37 -6.09 5.42 4.27
CA GLY A 37 -5.39 4.30 4.93
C GLY A 37 -5.64 2.94 4.28
N ILE A 38 -6.11 2.92 3.02
CA ILE A 38 -6.42 1.70 2.28
C ILE A 38 -5.15 0.92 1.91
N ALA A 39 -4.05 1.60 1.58
CA ALA A 39 -2.79 0.93 1.27
C ALA A 39 -2.28 0.13 2.48
N THR A 40 -2.22 0.76 3.67
CA THR A 40 -1.83 0.08 4.92
C THR A 40 -2.77 -1.08 5.22
N TYR A 41 -4.09 -0.86 5.19
CA TYR A 41 -5.08 -1.93 5.40
C TYR A 41 -4.86 -3.14 4.47
N PHE A 42 -4.67 -2.88 3.17
CA PHE A 42 -4.51 -3.93 2.18
C PHE A 42 -3.26 -4.77 2.44
N LEU A 43 -2.12 -4.13 2.71
CA LEU A 43 -0.86 -4.83 2.98
C LEU A 43 -0.91 -5.63 4.28
N GLU A 44 -1.56 -5.11 5.33
CA GLU A 44 -1.81 -5.88 6.55
C GLU A 44 -2.61 -7.15 6.26
N LYS A 45 -3.70 -7.05 5.47
CA LYS A 45 -4.52 -8.22 5.12
C LYS A 45 -3.77 -9.25 4.31
N LEU A 46 -2.89 -8.84 3.40
CA LEU A 46 -2.06 -9.79 2.64
C LEU A 46 -1.13 -10.59 3.57
N LEU A 47 -0.50 -9.93 4.55
CA LEU A 47 0.38 -10.58 5.53
C LEU A 47 -0.41 -11.45 6.51
N GLU A 48 -1.49 -10.92 7.11
CA GLU A 48 -2.35 -11.65 8.07
C GLU A 48 -2.95 -12.92 7.47
N GLN A 49 -3.29 -12.89 6.18
CA GLN A 49 -3.87 -14.02 5.46
C GLN A 49 -2.81 -14.96 4.85
N GLY A 50 -1.52 -14.64 4.96
CA GLY A 50 -0.44 -15.44 4.37
C GLY A 50 -0.48 -15.49 2.84
N ILE A 51 -1.07 -14.47 2.19
CA ILE A 51 -1.08 -14.35 0.72
C ILE A 51 0.31 -13.95 0.22
N VAL A 52 1.04 -13.20 1.04
CA VAL A 52 2.45 -12.83 0.81
C VAL A 52 3.23 -13.04 2.10
N ASP A 53 4.51 -13.41 1.97
CA ASP A 53 5.42 -13.51 3.12
C ASP A 53 5.97 -12.14 3.54
N HIS A 54 6.14 -11.24 2.56
CA HIS A 54 6.77 -9.94 2.76
C HIS A 54 6.13 -8.87 1.87
N VAL A 55 6.21 -7.62 2.31
CA VAL A 55 5.85 -6.42 1.54
C VAL A 55 7.01 -5.44 1.54
N VAL A 56 7.15 -4.68 0.46
CA VAL A 56 8.16 -3.62 0.34
C VAL A 56 7.46 -2.27 0.44
N CYS A 57 7.87 -1.42 1.37
CA CYS A 57 7.26 -0.11 1.59
C CYS A 57 8.31 0.96 1.90
N VAL A 58 7.99 2.21 1.56
CA VAL A 58 8.75 3.36 2.04
C VAL A 58 8.46 3.58 3.52
N SER A 59 9.49 3.85 4.31
CA SER A 59 9.38 4.19 5.73
C SER A 59 10.28 5.39 6.08
N ARG A 60 10.20 5.87 7.32
CA ARG A 60 11.09 6.96 7.78
C ARG A 60 12.49 6.38 7.96
N SER A 61 13.50 7.01 7.36
CA SER A 61 14.89 6.58 7.60
C SER A 61 15.28 6.77 9.06
N GLY A 62 16.01 5.80 9.59
CA GLY A 62 16.68 5.90 10.89
C GLY A 62 18.02 6.63 10.83
N THR A 63 18.53 6.90 9.62
CA THR A 63 19.84 7.52 9.39
C THR A 63 19.73 9.03 9.39
N GLU A 64 20.64 9.71 10.12
CA GLU A 64 20.71 11.16 10.10
C GLU A 64 21.06 11.68 8.69
N GLY A 65 20.32 12.69 8.23
CA GLY A 65 20.47 13.24 6.88
C GLY A 65 19.66 12.53 5.80
N GLU A 66 19.09 11.36 6.08
CA GLU A 66 18.20 10.66 5.16
C GLU A 66 16.72 10.91 5.50
N HIS A 67 15.88 11.00 4.47
CA HIS A 67 14.48 11.35 4.64
C HIS A 67 13.54 10.14 4.67
N TYR A 68 13.89 9.11 3.90
CA TYR A 68 13.12 7.88 3.79
C TYR A 68 14.04 6.71 3.46
N GLU A 69 13.56 5.51 3.74
CA GLU A 69 14.22 4.26 3.36
C GLU A 69 13.18 3.27 2.83
N TYR A 70 13.62 2.30 2.02
CA TYR A 70 12.79 1.17 1.63
C TYR A 70 12.96 0.05 2.64
N GLY A 71 11.86 -0.37 3.26
CA GLY A 71 11.83 -1.49 4.18
C GLY A 71 11.17 -2.72 3.56
N VAL A 72 11.73 -3.89 3.87
CA VAL A 72 11.10 -5.19 3.60
C VAL A 72 10.47 -5.67 4.92
N PHE A 73 9.16 -5.79 4.95
CA PHE A 73 8.40 -6.05 6.16
C PHE A 73 7.62 -7.36 6.07
N ASN A 74 7.64 -8.13 7.15
CA ASN A 74 6.86 -9.35 7.36
C ASN A 74 5.94 -9.26 8.60
N SER A 75 5.74 -8.05 9.13
CA SER A 75 4.94 -7.79 10.32
C SER A 75 3.97 -6.64 10.07
N VAL A 76 2.72 -6.86 10.46
CA VAL A 76 1.63 -5.87 10.44
C VAL A 76 2.03 -4.58 11.15
N ASP A 77 2.70 -4.67 12.30
CA ASP A 77 3.08 -3.50 13.08
C ASP A 77 4.15 -2.65 12.37
N LYS A 78 5.09 -3.31 11.67
CA LYS A 78 6.08 -2.60 10.85
C LYS A 78 5.42 -1.87 9.68
N VAL A 79 4.44 -2.51 9.01
CA VAL A 79 3.65 -1.88 7.93
C VAL A 79 2.85 -0.67 8.44
N ARG A 80 2.28 -0.75 9.66
CA ARG A 80 1.61 0.40 10.30
C ARG A 80 2.57 1.55 10.53
N SER A 81 3.77 1.25 11.04
CA SER A 81 4.80 2.26 11.34
C SER A 81 5.33 2.97 10.08
N SER A 82 5.27 2.30 8.91
CA SER A 82 5.69 2.86 7.62
C SER A 82 4.60 3.68 6.92
N SER A 83 3.46 3.90 7.56
CA SER A 83 2.35 4.66 6.98
C SER A 83 2.70 6.13 6.67
N LYS A 84 1.82 6.75 5.88
CA LYS A 84 1.90 8.11 5.32
C LYS A 84 2.93 8.24 4.20
N THR A 85 2.64 9.13 3.26
CA THR A 85 3.56 9.49 2.18
C THR A 85 4.81 10.18 2.73
N ARG A 86 5.90 10.10 1.97
CA ARG A 86 7.12 10.87 2.18
C ARG A 86 7.39 11.63 0.87
N TYR A 87 7.31 12.95 0.92
CA TYR A 87 7.58 13.82 -0.22
C TYR A 87 8.93 14.50 0.01
N TYR A 88 9.97 13.95 -0.59
CA TYR A 88 11.31 14.52 -0.57
C TYR A 88 11.89 14.42 -1.99
N PRO A 89 12.58 15.47 -2.49
CA PRO A 89 13.28 15.41 -3.76
C PRO A 89 14.42 14.38 -3.75
#